data_AF-A0A815DIJ3-F1
#
_entry.id   AF-A0A815DIJ3-F1
#
_cell.length_a   1.000
_cell.length_b   1.000
_cell.length_c   1.000
_cell.angle_alpha   90.00
_cell.angle_beta   90.00
_cell.angle_gamma   90.00
#
_symmetry.space_group_name_H-M   'P 1'
#
loop_
_entity.id
_entity.type
_entity.pdbx_description
1 polymer ?
#
loop_
_entity_poly.entity_id
_entity_poly.type
_entity_poly.pdbx_seq_one_letter_code
_entity_poly.pdbx_strand_id
1 'polypeptide(L)'
;MHSDETTNVNILLSNLRANNDENIVLIKTGALNPVHRSHISNLVQTKQYLEDVYHFHVLGGYISPTHDEYVYLKLRDDWITGECRIAMCEKAIEEAGQQSWLSVDKAECMAKEFVDLSIVSSSLQKFINDKLKLSTPIRVIYVCGLDLFNRCGGLRSLRYSKMGVAVVYRPGEQETIVKQAVIKDSNIFYVPIKDEIKWTLEDVSSTLIRKTLKNNQSCEHLTYTSVIDYLRTIPIRPLKHKCIVDEKDE
;
A
#
# COMPACT_ATOMS: atom_id res chain seq x y z
N MET A 1 13.73 8.93 -9.35
CA MET A 1 13.34 7.68 -8.66
C MET A 1 12.36 6.93 -9.53
N HIS A 2 11.17 7.46 -9.78
CA HIS A 2 10.20 6.87 -10.70
C HIS A 2 10.67 6.97 -12.16
N SER A 3 10.35 5.94 -12.94
CA SER A 3 10.73 5.77 -14.35
C SER A 3 9.72 4.86 -15.07
N ASP A 4 9.83 4.75 -16.40
CA ASP A 4 8.93 3.89 -17.18
C ASP A 4 9.12 2.39 -16.85
N GLU A 5 10.31 1.99 -16.34
CA GLU A 5 10.57 0.62 -15.90
C GLU A 5 9.95 0.28 -14.54
N THR A 6 9.69 1.30 -13.71
CA THR A 6 9.24 1.12 -12.32
C THR A 6 7.76 1.45 -12.12
N THR A 7 7.19 2.26 -13.00
CA THR A 7 5.84 2.82 -12.84
C THR A 7 5.04 2.70 -14.14
N ASN A 8 4.00 1.88 -14.14
CA ASN A 8 3.16 1.67 -15.32
C ASN A 8 2.18 2.84 -15.54
N VAL A 9 2.53 3.79 -16.42
CA VAL A 9 1.65 4.95 -16.71
C VAL A 9 0.44 4.58 -17.57
N ASN A 10 0.44 3.43 -18.25
CA ASN A 10 -0.64 3.06 -19.17
C ASN A 10 -1.99 2.85 -18.47
N ILE A 11 -2.00 2.42 -17.21
CA ILE A 11 -3.23 2.33 -16.41
C ILE A 11 -3.90 3.71 -16.27
N LEU A 12 -3.12 4.79 -16.21
CA LEU A 12 -3.67 6.14 -16.11
C LEU A 12 -4.27 6.59 -17.44
N LEU A 13 -3.53 6.37 -18.53
CA LEU A 13 -3.96 6.72 -19.89
C LEU A 13 -5.28 6.07 -20.26
N SER A 14 -5.46 4.79 -19.91
CA SER A 14 -6.68 4.03 -20.20
C SER A 14 -7.92 4.55 -19.49
N ASN A 15 -7.75 5.32 -18.41
CA ASN A 15 -8.83 5.89 -17.61
C ASN A 15 -8.98 7.40 -17.81
N LEU A 16 -8.15 8.05 -18.63
CA LEU A 16 -8.32 9.47 -18.95
C LEU A 16 -9.64 9.68 -19.72
N ARG A 17 -10.44 10.63 -19.25
CA ARG A 17 -11.69 11.05 -19.91
C ARG A 17 -11.81 12.57 -19.89
N ALA A 18 -12.54 13.12 -20.86
CA ALA A 18 -12.86 14.54 -20.86
C ALA A 18 -13.96 14.80 -19.81
N ASN A 19 -13.55 15.20 -18.60
CA ASN A 19 -14.43 15.71 -17.55
C ASN A 19 -13.79 16.92 -16.86
N ASN A 20 -14.60 17.68 -16.12
CA ASN A 20 -14.13 18.82 -15.33
C ASN A 20 -13.67 18.43 -13.91
N ASP A 21 -13.78 17.14 -13.56
CA ASP A 21 -13.40 16.60 -12.27
C ASP A 21 -11.88 16.68 -12.09
N GLU A 22 -11.42 16.82 -10.84
CA GLU A 22 -10.00 16.82 -10.54
C GLU A 22 -9.41 15.41 -10.76
N ASN A 23 -8.38 15.31 -11.62
CA ASN A 23 -7.68 14.06 -11.88
C ASN A 23 -6.74 13.71 -10.73
N ILE A 24 -6.93 12.54 -10.13
CA ILE A 24 -6.13 12.06 -9.02
C ILE A 24 -5.55 10.67 -9.27
N VAL A 25 -4.43 10.40 -8.61
CA VAL A 25 -3.78 9.09 -8.56
C VAL A 25 -3.60 8.69 -7.10
N LEU A 26 -3.94 7.45 -6.77
CA LEU A 26 -3.76 6.92 -5.43
C LEU A 26 -2.39 6.24 -5.29
N ILE A 27 -1.74 6.37 -4.14
CA ILE A 27 -0.56 5.57 -3.81
C ILE A 27 -0.67 5.02 -2.39
N LYS A 28 -0.30 3.76 -2.21
CA LYS A 28 -0.16 3.12 -0.91
C LYS A 28 1.20 2.48 -0.78
N THR A 29 2.00 2.92 0.18
CA THR A 29 3.29 2.30 0.50
C THR A 29 3.14 1.31 1.66
N GLY A 30 4.08 0.37 1.78
CA GLY A 30 4.15 -0.49 2.96
C GLY A 30 5.16 -1.62 2.87
N ALA A 31 5.34 -2.31 3.99
CA ALA A 31 6.18 -3.51 4.03
C ALA A 31 5.65 -4.61 3.10
N LEU A 32 4.32 -4.81 3.03
CA LEU A 32 3.66 -5.77 2.13
C LEU A 32 4.27 -7.18 2.21
N ASN A 33 4.41 -7.68 3.45
CA ASN A 33 5.23 -8.85 3.78
C ASN A 33 4.43 -9.98 4.46
N PRO A 34 3.51 -10.67 3.76
CA PRO A 34 3.11 -10.47 2.36
C PRO A 34 1.97 -9.44 2.21
N VAL A 35 1.60 -9.11 0.97
CA VAL A 35 0.34 -8.42 0.64
C VAL A 35 -0.87 -9.27 1.07
N HIS A 36 -2.01 -8.62 1.27
CA HIS A 36 -3.24 -9.26 1.77
C HIS A 36 -4.48 -8.47 1.33
N ARG A 37 -5.66 -9.06 1.53
CA ARG A 37 -6.94 -8.52 1.00
C ARG A 37 -7.18 -7.07 1.41
N SER A 38 -6.97 -6.74 2.69
CA SER A 38 -7.15 -5.36 3.17
C SER A 38 -6.26 -4.31 2.46
N HIS A 39 -5.07 -4.67 1.96
CA HIS A 39 -4.25 -3.70 1.21
C HIS A 39 -4.94 -3.24 -0.08
N ILE A 40 -5.56 -4.18 -0.80
CA ILE A 40 -6.27 -3.93 -2.07
C ILE A 40 -7.62 -3.27 -1.77
N SER A 41 -8.39 -3.81 -0.82
CA SER A 41 -9.72 -3.30 -0.50
C SER A 41 -9.68 -1.86 0.02
N ASN A 42 -8.61 -1.45 0.71
CA ASN A 42 -8.46 -0.06 1.16
C ASN A 42 -8.32 0.90 -0.02
N LEU A 43 -7.61 0.51 -1.08
CA LEU A 43 -7.48 1.33 -2.29
C LEU A 43 -8.79 1.37 -3.08
N VAL A 44 -9.45 0.23 -3.24
CA VAL A 44 -10.76 0.14 -3.94
C VAL A 44 -11.80 1.02 -3.26
N GLN A 45 -11.93 0.92 -1.94
CA GLN A 45 -12.88 1.73 -1.17
C GLN A 45 -12.52 3.21 -1.17
N THR A 46 -11.23 3.54 -1.11
CA THR A 46 -10.78 4.93 -1.21
C THR A 46 -11.12 5.51 -2.57
N LYS A 47 -10.90 4.76 -3.65
CA LYS A 47 -11.30 5.17 -5.00
C LYS A 47 -12.79 5.49 -5.04
N GLN A 48 -13.64 4.53 -4.68
CA GLN A 48 -15.10 4.68 -4.70
C GLN A 48 -15.55 5.89 -3.89
N TYR A 49 -15.06 6.03 -2.66
CA TYR A 49 -15.45 7.12 -1.78
C TYR A 49 -15.03 8.50 -2.30
N LEU A 50 -13.82 8.62 -2.86
CA LEU A 50 -13.34 9.88 -3.43
C LEU A 50 -14.10 10.27 -4.71
N GLU A 51 -14.47 9.29 -5.54
CA GLU A 51 -15.30 9.52 -6.73
C GLU A 51 -16.73 9.93 -6.34
N ASP A 52 -17.34 9.23 -5.38
CA ASP A 52 -18.73 9.44 -4.98
C ASP A 52 -18.95 10.72 -4.17
N VAL A 53 -18.06 11.01 -3.21
CA VAL A 53 -18.26 12.07 -2.21
C VAL A 53 -17.55 13.37 -2.58
N TYR A 54 -16.38 13.27 -3.22
CA TYR A 54 -15.56 14.44 -3.57
C TYR A 54 -15.57 14.76 -5.07
N HIS A 55 -16.23 13.94 -5.89
CA HIS A 55 -16.28 14.10 -7.34
C HIS A 55 -14.89 14.21 -7.97
N PHE A 56 -13.93 13.47 -7.42
CA PHE A 56 -12.63 13.30 -8.04
C PHE A 56 -12.70 12.26 -9.14
N HIS A 57 -11.76 12.34 -10.07
CA HIS A 57 -11.57 11.34 -11.10
C HIS A 57 -10.31 10.54 -10.84
N VAL A 58 -10.47 9.31 -10.31
CA VAL A 58 -9.34 8.45 -9.98
C VAL A 58 -8.86 7.72 -11.24
N LEU A 59 -7.80 8.26 -11.84
CA LEU A 59 -7.18 7.69 -13.05
C LEU A 59 -6.51 6.34 -12.79
N GLY A 60 -6.01 6.14 -11.59
CA GLY A 60 -5.33 4.91 -11.23
C GLY A 60 -4.82 4.90 -9.80
N GLY A 61 -4.27 3.76 -9.40
CA GLY A 61 -3.68 3.53 -8.11
C GLY A 61 -2.38 2.76 -8.21
N TYR A 62 -1.51 2.96 -7.23
CA TYR A 62 -0.27 2.21 -7.08
C TYR A 62 -0.14 1.61 -5.70
N ILE A 63 0.22 0.32 -5.64
CA ILE A 63 0.76 -0.32 -4.45
C ILE A 63 2.27 -0.30 -4.56
N SER A 64 2.94 0.31 -3.59
CA SER A 64 4.40 0.50 -3.56
C SER A 64 5.01 -0.31 -2.41
N PRO A 65 5.60 -1.48 -2.68
CA PRO A 65 6.43 -2.16 -1.69
C PRO A 65 7.60 -1.28 -1.28
N THR A 66 7.83 -1.13 0.02
CA THR A 66 8.92 -0.32 0.55
C THR A 66 10.28 -0.98 0.35
N HIS A 67 11.36 -0.23 0.53
CA HIS A 67 12.73 -0.70 0.38
C HIS A 67 13.08 -1.84 1.36
N ASP A 68 13.93 -2.76 0.89
CA ASP A 68 14.31 -3.97 1.60
C ASP A 68 14.99 -3.71 2.95
N GLU A 69 15.82 -2.66 3.03
CA GLU A 69 16.46 -2.23 4.26
C GLU A 69 15.44 -1.96 5.39
N TYR A 70 14.36 -1.24 5.07
CA TYR A 70 13.31 -0.93 6.05
C TYR A 70 12.60 -2.20 6.53
N VAL A 71 12.27 -3.10 5.60
CA VAL A 71 11.57 -4.35 5.92
C VAL A 71 12.46 -5.26 6.75
N TYR A 72 13.73 -5.38 6.39
CA TYR A 72 14.72 -6.15 7.14
C TYR A 72 14.90 -5.63 8.58
N LEU A 73 15.06 -4.32 8.76
CA LEU A 73 15.17 -3.71 10.08
C LEU A 73 13.92 -3.97 10.94
N LYS A 74 12.74 -3.93 10.32
CA LYS A 74 11.46 -4.13 10.99
C LYS A 74 11.15 -5.58 11.33
N LEU A 75 11.46 -6.53 10.44
CA LEU A 75 10.98 -7.91 10.51
C LEU A 75 12.08 -8.95 10.77
N ARG A 76 13.36 -8.55 10.68
CA ARG A 76 14.51 -9.45 10.89
C ARG A 76 14.38 -10.68 10.01
N ASP A 77 14.35 -11.88 10.58
CA ASP A 77 14.31 -13.14 9.84
C ASP A 77 12.99 -13.39 9.10
N ASP A 78 11.94 -12.61 9.39
CA ASP A 78 10.61 -12.76 8.77
C ASP A 78 10.43 -11.93 7.50
N TRP A 79 11.47 -11.21 7.07
CA TRP A 79 11.41 -10.37 5.89
C TRP A 79 11.48 -11.19 4.58
N ILE A 80 10.74 -10.73 3.59
CA ILE A 80 10.66 -11.26 2.23
C ILE A 80 11.29 -10.21 1.32
N THR A 81 12.11 -10.64 0.37
CA THR A 81 12.85 -9.73 -0.52
C THR A 81 11.91 -8.88 -1.35
N GLY A 82 12.41 -7.75 -1.82
CA GLY A 82 11.66 -6.77 -2.58
C GLY A 82 11.06 -7.34 -3.85
N GLU A 83 11.84 -8.14 -4.59
CA GLU A 83 11.39 -8.80 -5.81
C GLU A 83 10.23 -9.74 -5.53
N CYS A 84 10.31 -10.51 -4.44
CA CYS A 84 9.24 -11.41 -4.04
C CYS A 84 7.99 -10.64 -3.61
N ARG A 85 8.14 -9.51 -2.91
CA ARG A 85 7.01 -8.67 -2.49
C ARG A 85 6.34 -7.99 -3.68
N ILE A 86 7.11 -7.51 -4.66
CA ILE A 86 6.59 -7.00 -5.94
C ILE A 86 5.77 -8.08 -6.64
N ALA A 87 6.32 -9.28 -6.82
CA ALA A 87 5.64 -10.37 -7.50
C ALA A 87 4.33 -10.78 -6.79
N MET A 88 4.33 -10.83 -5.46
CA MET A 88 3.11 -11.09 -4.68
C MET A 88 2.07 -9.98 -4.87
N CYS A 89 2.48 -8.71 -4.93
CA CYS A 89 1.56 -7.60 -5.18
C CYS A 89 0.94 -7.66 -6.58
N GLU A 90 1.73 -7.98 -7.61
CA GLU A 90 1.24 -8.16 -8.99
C GLU A 90 0.18 -9.27 -9.04
N LYS A 91 0.47 -10.43 -8.45
CA LYS A 91 -0.46 -11.57 -8.34
C LYS A 91 -1.74 -11.22 -7.59
N ALA A 92 -1.63 -10.51 -6.47
CA ALA A 92 -2.77 -10.08 -5.68
C ALA A 92 -3.70 -9.12 -6.44
N ILE A 93 -3.14 -8.20 -7.23
CA ILE A 93 -3.90 -7.27 -8.06
C ILE A 93 -4.65 -8.02 -9.16
N GLU A 94 -3.99 -8.97 -9.82
CA GLU A 94 -4.57 -9.79 -10.87
C GLU A 94 -5.70 -10.69 -10.34
N GLU A 95 -5.46 -11.43 -9.26
CA GLU A 95 -6.49 -12.30 -8.64
C GLU A 95 -7.68 -11.49 -8.11
N ALA A 96 -7.45 -10.26 -7.65
CA ALA A 96 -8.52 -9.34 -7.24
C ALA A 96 -9.27 -8.69 -8.41
N GLY A 97 -8.83 -8.90 -9.66
CA GLY A 97 -9.41 -8.31 -10.86
C GLY A 97 -9.30 -6.78 -10.91
N GLN A 98 -8.24 -6.19 -10.34
CA GLN A 98 -8.06 -4.73 -10.22
C GLN A 98 -7.05 -4.14 -11.21
N GLN A 99 -6.48 -4.93 -12.11
CA GLN A 99 -5.41 -4.54 -13.04
C GLN A 99 -5.79 -3.44 -14.06
N SER A 100 -7.09 -3.12 -14.21
CA SER A 100 -7.56 -2.05 -15.11
C SER A 100 -7.21 -0.64 -14.63
N TRP A 101 -6.93 -0.48 -13.34
CA TRP A 101 -6.63 0.83 -12.74
C TRP A 101 -5.55 0.77 -11.66
N LEU A 102 -5.27 -0.41 -11.11
CA LEU A 102 -4.30 -0.62 -10.05
C LEU A 102 -3.06 -1.33 -10.59
N SER A 103 -1.86 -0.84 -10.25
CA SER A 103 -0.58 -1.46 -10.60
C SER A 103 0.37 -1.48 -9.40
N VAL A 104 1.42 -2.30 -9.46
CA VAL A 104 2.55 -2.16 -8.55
C VAL A 104 3.42 -1.00 -9.01
N ASP A 105 3.84 -0.15 -8.09
CA ASP A 105 4.96 0.78 -8.28
C ASP A 105 6.20 0.17 -7.64
N LYS A 106 7.26 0.01 -8.44
CA LYS A 106 8.50 -0.66 -8.03
C LYS A 106 9.56 0.32 -7.54
N ALA A 107 9.33 1.62 -7.71
CA ALA A 107 10.37 2.62 -7.61
C ALA A 107 10.95 2.72 -6.19
N GLU A 108 10.09 2.61 -5.16
CA GLU A 108 10.52 2.64 -3.74
C GLU A 108 11.33 1.40 -3.38
N CYS A 109 10.85 0.25 -3.82
CA CYS A 109 11.49 -1.02 -3.55
C CYS A 109 12.87 -1.14 -4.23
N MET A 110 13.00 -0.58 -5.44
CA MET A 110 14.21 -0.64 -6.27
C MET A 110 15.13 0.59 -6.09
N ALA A 111 14.81 1.49 -5.17
CA ALA A 111 15.69 2.60 -4.83
C ALA A 111 17.04 2.09 -4.30
N LYS A 112 18.09 2.93 -4.36
CA LYS A 112 19.41 2.56 -3.82
C LYS A 112 19.45 2.46 -2.29
N GLU A 113 18.54 3.18 -1.63
CA GLU A 113 18.42 3.29 -0.18
C GLU A 113 16.95 3.50 0.19
N PHE A 114 16.61 3.29 1.46
CA PHE A 114 15.28 3.62 1.95
C PHE A 114 14.99 5.12 1.83
N VAL A 115 13.82 5.45 1.30
CA VAL A 115 13.36 6.83 1.12
C VAL A 115 12.05 7.06 1.85
N ASP A 116 11.88 8.28 2.37
CA ASP A 116 10.64 8.66 3.06
C ASP A 116 9.44 8.67 2.09
N LEU A 117 8.26 8.30 2.60
CA LEU A 117 7.02 8.24 1.82
C LEU A 117 6.63 9.57 1.15
N SER A 118 7.08 10.72 1.67
CA SER A 118 6.88 12.03 1.06
C SER A 118 7.68 12.18 -0.22
N ILE A 119 8.91 11.65 -0.25
CA ILE A 119 9.80 11.65 -1.40
C ILE A 119 9.27 10.69 -2.46
N VAL A 120 8.85 9.49 -2.05
CA VAL A 120 8.21 8.50 -2.95
C VAL A 120 7.05 9.17 -3.68
N SER A 121 6.11 9.72 -2.92
CA SER A 121 4.87 10.22 -3.51
C SER A 121 5.06 11.53 -4.29
N SER A 122 5.95 12.41 -3.84
CA SER A 122 6.30 13.63 -4.60
C SER A 122 7.02 13.29 -5.91
N SER A 123 7.91 12.28 -5.89
CA SER A 123 8.56 11.80 -7.10
C SER A 123 7.57 11.15 -8.06
N LEU A 124 6.55 10.43 -7.57
CA LEU A 124 5.49 9.85 -8.39
C LEU A 124 4.70 10.97 -9.08
N GLN A 125 4.25 11.97 -8.30
CA GLN A 125 3.49 13.10 -8.84
C GLN A 125 4.27 13.84 -9.92
N LYS A 126 5.55 14.14 -9.68
CA LYS A 126 6.42 14.77 -10.66
C LYS A 126 6.54 13.92 -11.93
N PHE A 127 6.84 12.63 -11.78
CA PHE A 127 7.00 11.72 -12.91
C PHE A 127 5.75 11.63 -13.78
N ILE A 128 4.57 11.44 -13.17
CA ILE A 128 3.30 11.36 -13.90
C ILE A 128 3.01 12.67 -14.66
N ASN A 129 3.18 13.83 -14.00
CA ASN A 129 2.90 15.11 -14.63
C ASN A 129 3.88 15.45 -15.76
N ASP A 130 5.17 15.13 -15.59
CA ASP A 130 6.18 15.31 -16.64
C ASP A 130 5.90 14.42 -17.87
N LYS A 131 5.37 13.21 -17.63
CA LYS A 131 5.04 12.23 -18.67
C LYS A 131 3.76 12.60 -19.42
N LEU A 132 2.69 12.92 -18.70
CA LEU A 132 1.37 13.12 -19.29
C LEU A 132 1.13 14.56 -19.77
N LYS A 133 1.80 15.56 -19.17
CA LYS A 133 1.72 16.97 -19.56
C LYS A 133 0.29 17.48 -19.78
N LEU A 134 -0.63 17.08 -18.91
CA LEU A 134 -2.01 17.55 -18.95
C LEU A 134 -2.08 19.04 -18.61
N SER A 135 -3.14 19.71 -19.09
CA SER A 135 -3.39 21.13 -18.80
C SER A 135 -3.56 21.39 -17.31
N THR A 136 -4.22 20.48 -16.60
CA THR A 136 -4.36 20.48 -15.15
C THR A 136 -3.47 19.39 -14.56
N PRO A 137 -2.57 19.73 -13.61
CA PRO A 137 -1.72 18.74 -12.98
C PRO A 137 -2.53 17.66 -12.26
N ILE A 138 -2.09 16.41 -12.41
CA ILE A 138 -2.62 15.27 -11.66
C ILE A 138 -2.09 15.33 -10.23
N ARG A 139 -3.00 15.23 -9.25
CA ARG A 139 -2.63 15.19 -7.83
C ARG A 139 -2.47 13.75 -7.36
N VAL A 140 -1.44 13.49 -6.57
CA VAL A 140 -1.26 12.20 -5.88
C VAL A 140 -1.89 12.29 -4.49
N ILE A 141 -2.66 11.26 -4.12
CA ILE A 141 -3.24 11.09 -2.79
C ILE A 141 -2.69 9.82 -2.15
N TYR A 142 -2.05 9.99 -0.99
CA TYR A 142 -1.48 8.89 -0.22
C TYR A 142 -2.56 8.20 0.62
N VAL A 143 -2.69 6.87 0.51
CA VAL A 143 -3.71 6.08 1.19
C VAL A 143 -3.12 5.33 2.38
N CYS A 144 -3.58 5.65 3.59
CA CYS A 144 -3.11 5.04 4.83
C CYS A 144 -4.23 4.65 5.79
N GLY A 145 -3.96 3.70 6.69
CA GLY A 145 -4.86 3.45 7.82
C GLY A 145 -4.65 4.45 8.95
N LEU A 146 -5.63 4.53 9.85
CA LEU A 146 -5.61 5.42 11.03
C LEU A 146 -4.35 5.25 11.91
N ASP A 147 -3.86 4.02 12.08
CA ASP A 147 -2.64 3.73 12.86
C ASP A 147 -1.39 4.44 12.32
N LEU A 148 -1.17 4.38 11.01
CA LEU A 148 0.00 5.02 10.38
C LEU A 148 -0.14 6.53 10.46
N PHE A 149 -1.34 7.05 10.22
CA PHE A 149 -1.64 8.47 10.35
C PHE A 149 -1.29 8.98 11.75
N ASN A 150 -1.75 8.29 12.79
CA ASN A 150 -1.51 8.67 14.19
C ASN A 150 -0.03 8.55 14.58
N ARG A 151 0.64 7.44 14.25
CA ARG A 151 2.08 7.24 14.57
C ARG A 151 2.99 8.29 13.92
N CYS A 152 2.63 8.77 12.73
CA CYS A 152 3.39 9.79 12.01
C CYS A 152 2.94 11.22 12.36
N GLY A 153 2.28 11.43 13.51
CA GLY A 153 1.84 12.75 13.97
C GLY A 153 0.82 13.42 13.05
N GLY A 154 -0.01 12.63 12.37
CA GLY A 154 -0.91 13.06 11.31
C GLY A 154 -0.23 13.15 9.95
N LEU A 155 0.85 12.37 9.73
CA LEU A 155 1.72 12.41 8.55
C LEU A 155 2.25 13.82 8.27
N ARG A 156 2.85 14.47 9.28
CA ARG A 156 3.34 15.86 9.17
C ARG A 156 4.25 16.07 7.96
N SER A 157 5.12 15.10 7.65
CA SER A 157 5.99 15.13 6.46
C SER A 157 5.19 15.26 5.16
N LEU A 158 4.04 14.59 5.05
CA LEU A 158 3.16 14.71 3.89
C LEU A 158 2.42 16.05 3.83
N ARG A 159 2.04 16.62 4.99
CA ARG A 159 1.38 17.93 5.04
C ARG A 159 2.26 19.05 4.47
N TYR A 160 3.56 19.03 4.77
CA TYR A 160 4.50 20.01 4.21
C TYR A 160 4.68 19.85 2.69
N SER A 161 4.50 18.63 2.16
CA SER A 161 4.59 18.37 0.72
C SER A 161 3.35 18.79 -0.08
N LYS A 162 2.32 19.39 0.55
CA LYS A 162 1.02 19.75 -0.05
C LYS A 162 0.30 18.57 -0.71
N MET A 163 0.62 17.35 -0.31
CA MET A 163 0.05 16.16 -0.89
C MET A 163 -1.26 15.78 -0.18
N GLY A 164 -2.23 15.26 -0.95
CA GLY A 164 -3.46 14.71 -0.37
C GLY A 164 -3.19 13.44 0.43
N VAL A 165 -3.94 13.25 1.51
CA VAL A 165 -3.88 12.03 2.33
C VAL A 165 -5.29 11.49 2.54
N ALA A 166 -5.54 10.27 2.09
CA ALA A 166 -6.75 9.52 2.39
C ALA A 166 -6.51 8.58 3.56
N VAL A 167 -7.16 8.88 4.70
CA VAL A 167 -7.10 8.11 5.94
C VAL A 167 -8.29 7.18 5.99
N VAL A 168 -8.01 5.90 5.78
CA VAL A 168 -8.98 4.82 5.85
C VAL A 168 -9.19 4.41 7.31
N TYR A 169 -10.43 4.34 7.74
CA TYR A 169 -10.81 4.00 9.12
C TYR A 169 -12.07 3.14 9.17
N ARG A 170 -12.28 2.44 10.28
CA ARG A 170 -13.52 1.70 10.53
C ARG A 170 -14.49 2.54 11.37
N PRO A 171 -15.76 2.66 10.98
CA PRO A 171 -16.79 3.28 11.82
C PRO A 171 -16.84 2.62 13.21
N GLY A 172 -16.91 3.44 14.27
CA GLY A 172 -16.86 2.97 15.66
C GLY A 172 -15.48 3.06 16.34
N GLU A 173 -14.39 3.16 15.58
CA GLU A 173 -13.06 3.48 16.12
C GLU A 173 -12.82 5.00 16.11
N GLN A 174 -12.68 5.62 17.30
CA GLN A 174 -12.22 7.01 17.50
C GLN A 174 -12.78 8.06 16.49
N GLU A 175 -14.05 7.92 16.10
CA GLU A 175 -14.72 8.73 15.06
C GLU A 175 -14.68 10.24 15.36
N THR A 176 -14.64 10.62 16.64
CA THR A 176 -14.56 12.00 17.11
C THR A 176 -13.23 12.69 16.72
N ILE A 177 -12.11 11.97 16.73
CA ILE A 177 -10.79 12.53 16.36
C ILE A 177 -10.74 12.75 14.85
N VAL A 178 -11.28 11.79 14.07
CA VAL A 178 -11.44 11.88 12.62
C VAL A 178 -12.28 13.11 12.26
N LYS A 179 -13.49 13.23 12.82
CA LYS A 179 -14.40 14.35 12.56
C LYS A 179 -13.78 15.71 12.89
N GLN A 180 -13.02 15.82 13.98
CA GLN A 180 -12.34 17.07 14.36
C GLN A 180 -11.13 17.42 13.46
N ALA A 181 -10.49 16.41 12.85
CA ALA A 181 -9.32 16.59 12.02
C ALA A 181 -9.66 16.85 10.53
N VAL A 182 -10.79 16.33 10.01
CA VAL A 182 -11.34 16.72 8.67
C VAL A 182 -11.51 18.24 8.57
N ILE A 183 -11.91 18.88 9.68
CA ILE A 183 -12.29 20.29 9.71
C ILE A 183 -11.08 21.25 9.54
N LYS A 184 -9.84 20.77 9.64
CA LYS A 184 -8.65 21.64 9.71
C LYS A 184 -7.77 21.65 8.46
N ASP A 185 -7.91 20.70 7.54
CA ASP A 185 -7.05 20.59 6.36
C ASP A 185 -7.81 19.99 5.17
N SER A 186 -8.00 20.77 4.10
CA SER A 186 -8.71 20.34 2.89
C SER A 186 -7.97 19.29 2.07
N ASN A 187 -6.72 18.96 2.40
CA ASN A 187 -5.95 17.88 1.78
C ASN A 187 -6.06 16.54 2.51
N ILE A 188 -6.81 16.48 3.62
CA ILE A 188 -7.00 15.23 4.37
C ILE A 188 -8.43 14.71 4.16
N PHE A 189 -8.52 13.52 3.58
CA PHE A 189 -9.77 12.83 3.28
C PHE A 189 -9.93 11.67 4.26
N TYR A 190 -11.05 11.61 4.97
CA TYR A 190 -11.33 10.48 5.86
C TYR A 190 -12.31 9.54 5.19
N VAL A 191 -11.86 8.32 4.95
CA VAL A 191 -12.55 7.31 4.16
C VAL A 191 -13.08 6.23 5.11
N PRO A 192 -14.40 6.21 5.39
CA PRO A 192 -14.99 5.14 6.18
C PRO A 192 -15.04 3.85 5.35
N ILE A 193 -14.46 2.77 5.87
CA ILE A 193 -14.70 1.41 5.37
C ILE A 193 -16.13 1.03 5.75
N LYS A 194 -16.95 0.67 4.77
CA LYS A 194 -18.28 0.11 5.00
C LYS A 194 -18.17 -1.42 4.98
N ASP A 195 -18.68 -2.08 6.02
CA ASP A 195 -18.66 -3.54 6.14
C ASP A 195 -19.49 -4.27 5.06
N GLU A 196 -20.27 -3.54 4.26
CA GLU A 196 -21.11 -4.06 3.18
C GLU A 196 -20.30 -4.70 2.03
N ILE A 197 -19.00 -4.39 1.91
CA ILE A 197 -18.13 -5.09 0.99
C ILE A 197 -17.70 -6.41 1.66
N LYS A 198 -18.25 -7.54 1.15
CA LYS A 198 -18.02 -8.96 1.53
C LYS A 198 -16.56 -9.41 1.79
N TRP A 199 -15.57 -8.55 1.63
CA TRP A 199 -14.14 -8.79 1.87
C TRP A 199 -13.66 -8.40 3.28
N THR A 200 -14.53 -7.87 4.14
CA THR A 200 -14.20 -7.52 5.54
C THR A 200 -14.14 -8.76 6.42
N LEU A 201 -13.11 -9.57 6.19
CA LEU A 201 -12.62 -10.48 7.22
C LEU A 201 -11.92 -9.64 8.31
N GLU A 202 -12.20 -10.01 9.55
CA GLU A 202 -11.49 -9.73 10.80
C GLU A 202 -10.04 -9.26 10.61
N ASP A 203 -9.55 -8.28 11.39
CA ASP A 203 -8.15 -7.80 11.50
C ASP A 203 -7.06 -8.53 10.69
N VAL A 204 -7.16 -8.45 9.37
CA VAL A 204 -6.20 -9.11 8.49
C VAL A 204 -4.91 -8.30 8.52
N SER A 205 -3.84 -8.94 8.96
CA SER A 205 -2.51 -8.35 8.94
C SER A 205 -1.48 -9.29 8.33
N SER A 206 -0.45 -8.72 7.72
CA SER A 206 0.71 -9.51 7.25
C SER A 206 1.34 -10.32 8.40
N THR A 207 1.29 -9.82 9.63
CA THR A 207 1.80 -10.54 10.82
C THR A 207 0.98 -11.79 11.11
N LEU A 208 -0.35 -11.70 11.02
CA LEU A 208 -1.23 -12.85 11.18
C LEU A 208 -0.96 -13.90 10.10
N ILE A 209 -0.77 -13.49 8.85
CA ILE A 209 -0.43 -14.41 7.74
C ILE A 209 0.88 -15.14 8.02
N ARG A 210 1.95 -14.42 8.38
CA ARG A 210 3.25 -15.03 8.70
C ARG A 210 3.14 -16.01 9.87
N LYS A 211 2.40 -15.66 10.93
CA LYS A 211 2.17 -16.54 12.08
C LYS A 211 1.40 -17.81 11.68
N THR A 212 0.35 -17.65 10.87
CA THR A 212 -0.50 -18.75 10.38
C THR A 212 0.32 -19.73 9.52
N LEU A 213 1.15 -19.20 8.61
CA LEU A 213 2.05 -20.01 7.78
C LEU A 213 3.12 -20.74 8.61
N LYS A 214 3.75 -20.08 9.59
CA LYS A 214 4.71 -20.72 10.50
C LYS A 214 4.11 -21.88 11.29
N ASN A 215 2.82 -21.79 11.59
CA ASN A 215 2.07 -22.82 12.32
C ASN A 215 1.47 -23.90 11.40
N ASN A 216 1.79 -23.91 10.09
CA ASN A 216 1.19 -24.80 9.10
C ASN A 216 -0.35 -24.73 9.05
N GLN A 217 -0.92 -23.56 9.33
CA GLN A 217 -2.37 -23.31 9.28
C GLN A 217 -2.75 -22.68 7.92
N SER A 218 -4.02 -22.79 7.52
CA SER A 218 -4.52 -22.17 6.30
C SER A 218 -4.69 -20.66 6.46
N CYS A 219 -4.21 -19.89 5.48
CA CYS A 219 -4.34 -18.43 5.41
C CYS A 219 -5.09 -17.94 4.14
N GLU A 220 -5.84 -18.82 3.47
CA GLU A 220 -6.61 -18.53 2.24
C GLU A 220 -7.68 -17.44 2.42
N HIS A 221 -8.19 -17.30 3.64
CA HIS A 221 -9.10 -16.22 4.01
C HIS A 221 -8.38 -14.87 4.19
N LEU A 222 -7.09 -14.89 4.54
CA LEU A 222 -6.32 -13.68 4.85
C LEU A 222 -5.72 -13.02 3.60
N THR A 223 -5.29 -13.82 2.63
CA THR A 223 -4.67 -13.32 1.40
C THR A 223 -5.20 -14.05 0.16
N TYR A 224 -4.55 -13.85 -0.97
CA TYR A 224 -4.91 -14.41 -2.27
C TYR A 224 -4.23 -15.77 -2.48
N THR A 225 -4.90 -16.69 -3.16
CA THR A 225 -4.37 -18.05 -3.38
C THR A 225 -3.06 -18.01 -4.16
N SER A 226 -3.00 -17.16 -5.19
CA SER A 226 -1.79 -16.89 -5.98
C SER A 226 -0.61 -16.37 -5.14
N VAL A 227 -0.88 -15.61 -4.07
CA VAL A 227 0.14 -15.14 -3.13
C VAL A 227 0.63 -16.29 -2.25
N ILE A 228 -0.27 -17.15 -1.76
CA ILE A 228 0.08 -18.34 -0.95
C ILE A 228 0.93 -19.30 -1.78
N ASP A 229 0.53 -19.58 -3.01
CA ASP A 229 1.27 -20.47 -3.89
C ASP A 229 2.66 -19.92 -4.20
N TYR A 230 2.78 -18.60 -4.43
CA TYR A 230 4.07 -17.97 -4.61
C TYR A 230 4.94 -18.06 -3.35
N LEU A 231 4.39 -17.81 -2.17
CA LEU A 231 5.10 -17.93 -0.89
C LEU A 231 5.69 -19.33 -0.67
N ARG A 232 4.97 -20.38 -1.11
CA ARG A 232 5.47 -21.77 -1.04
C ARG A 232 6.68 -22.04 -1.93
N THR A 233 6.88 -21.24 -2.99
CA THR A 233 8.05 -21.35 -3.87
C THR A 233 9.28 -20.61 -3.36
N ILE A 234 9.11 -19.68 -2.42
CA ILE A 234 10.23 -18.92 -1.86
C ILE A 234 10.98 -19.86 -0.90
N PRO A 235 12.30 -20.04 -1.04
CA PRO A 235 13.08 -20.78 -0.07
C PRO A 235 12.95 -20.05 1.28
N ILE A 236 12.24 -20.67 2.23
CA ILE A 236 12.21 -20.22 3.62
C ILE A 236 13.67 -20.23 4.04
N ARG A 237 14.29 -19.05 4.19
CA ARG A 237 15.62 -18.98 4.80
C ARG A 237 15.48 -19.71 6.12
N PRO A 238 16.25 -20.80 6.37
CA PRO A 238 16.10 -21.52 7.61
C PRO A 238 16.36 -20.51 8.73
N LEU A 239 15.37 -20.36 9.62
CA LEU A 239 15.56 -19.75 10.93
C LEU A 239 16.80 -20.43 11.49
N LYS A 240 17.95 -19.76 11.48
CA LYS A 240 19.18 -20.29 12.08
C LYS A 240 18.89 -20.41 13.57
N HIS A 241 18.33 -21.55 13.97
CA HIS A 241 18.55 -22.10 15.29
C HIS A 241 20.05 -22.32 15.35
N LYS A 242 20.79 -21.34 15.89
CA LYS A 242 21.99 -21.67 16.62
C LYS A 242 21.53 -22.52 17.79
N CYS A 243 21.36 -23.82 17.57
CA CYS A 243 21.67 -24.80 18.59
C CYS A 243 23.17 -24.63 18.82
N ILE A 244 23.51 -23.71 19.73
CA ILE A 244 24.75 -23.83 20.48
C ILE A 244 24.50 -25.09 21.28
N VAL A 245 25.04 -26.20 20.78
CA VAL A 245 25.19 -27.40 21.58
C VAL A 245 26.04 -26.97 22.77
N ASP A 246 25.52 -27.20 23.96
CA ASP A 246 26.23 -27.05 25.21
C ASP A 246 27.59 -27.76 25.10
N GLU A 247 28.68 -27.01 25.04
CA GLU A 247 29.95 -27.49 25.55
C GLU A 247 29.90 -27.32 27.07
N LYS A 248 29.42 -28.38 27.71
CA LYS A 248 29.79 -28.69 29.09
C LYS A 248 30.73 -29.89 29.08
N ASP A 249 31.79 -29.71 29.85
CA ASP A 249 32.62 -30.71 30.53
C ASP A 249 33.68 -31.44 29.69
N GLU A 250 34.93 -30.97 29.73
CA GLU A 250 36.00 -31.41 30.66
C GLU A 250 37.20 -30.44 30.68
#